data_AF-A0A5E4CQZ7-F1
#
_entry.id   AF-A0A5E4CQZ7-F1
#
_cell.length_a   1.000
_cell.length_b   1.000
_cell.length_c   1.000
_cell.angle_alpha   90.00
_cell.angle_beta   90.00
_cell.angle_gamma   90.00
#
_symmetry.space_group_name_H-M   'P 1'
#
loop_
_entity.id
_entity.type
_entity.pdbx_description
1 polymer ?
#
loop_
_entity_poly.entity_id
_entity_poly.type
_entity_poly.pdbx_seq_one_letter_code
_entity_poly.pdbx_strand_id
1 'polypeptide(L)'
;MGVPSDFEGAGSLQKDWKVAVAKALAVGAAWRQVTMKGLYFQQSSTNGEITFVFQEKENLPITEDNFVKLQVKACALSQINTKLLAEMKMEKDFFPVGREVAGIVLDVGTKVSFFQPDDEVVGILPLDSEDPGLCEVIRVHEHYLVHKPEKVTWTEAAGAIRDGVRAYTALHYLSHLSPGKSVLIMDGASAFGTIAIQLAHHRGAKVISTAYSLEDKQCLERLRSSIARVIDVSNGKVDVAESCLEETGGLGVDIVLDAGVRLYSKDDEPAIKSQLLPHKHDIITLLGVGGHWITREESLQVLSETIKHYC
;
A
#
# COMPACT_ATOMS: atom_id res chain seq x y z
N MET A 1 21.75 -77.20 -43.88
CA MET A 1 20.89 -76.51 -42.89
C MET A 1 21.80 -75.51 -42.20
N GLY A 2 21.77 -74.21 -42.39
CA GLY A 2 20.73 -73.25 -42.78
C GLY A 2 20.93 -72.07 -41.83
N VAL A 3 21.54 -70.98 -42.33
CA VAL A 3 21.68 -69.70 -41.59
C VAL A 3 20.32 -68.98 -41.65
N PRO A 4 19.95 -68.20 -40.62
CA PRO A 4 19.95 -66.74 -40.81
C PRO A 4 20.46 -66.01 -39.55
N SER A 5 21.46 -65.12 -39.58
CA SER A 5 21.45 -63.73 -40.10
C SER A 5 20.15 -62.99 -39.77
N ASP A 6 20.17 -62.15 -38.73
CA ASP A 6 19.49 -60.85 -38.71
C ASP A 6 19.89 -60.08 -37.43
N PHE A 7 20.81 -59.13 -37.60
CA PHE A 7 21.11 -58.07 -36.63
C PHE A 7 20.47 -56.78 -37.16
N GLU A 8 19.14 -56.75 -37.24
CA GLU A 8 18.35 -55.54 -37.56
C GLU A 8 17.53 -55.15 -36.33
N GLY A 9 18.13 -54.37 -35.41
CA GLY A 9 17.42 -53.90 -34.22
C GLY A 9 17.97 -52.63 -33.57
N ALA A 10 19.13 -52.12 -34.00
CA ALA A 10 19.74 -50.91 -33.41
C ALA A 10 19.20 -49.59 -34.01
N GLY A 11 18.50 -49.65 -35.15
CA GLY A 11 18.00 -48.46 -35.86
C GLY A 11 16.67 -47.89 -35.34
N SER A 12 15.84 -48.70 -34.66
CA SER A 12 14.53 -48.27 -34.14
C SER A 12 14.67 -47.45 -32.85
N LEU A 13 15.46 -47.93 -31.89
CA LEU A 13 15.71 -47.26 -30.61
C LEU A 13 16.36 -45.87 -30.78
N GLN A 14 17.21 -45.71 -31.80
CA GLN A 14 17.85 -44.42 -32.09
C GLN A 14 16.92 -43.43 -32.82
N LYS A 15 15.89 -43.92 -33.53
CA LYS A 15 14.81 -43.10 -34.07
C LYS A 15 13.84 -42.68 -32.98
N ASP A 16 13.55 -43.59 -32.04
CA ASP A 16 12.60 -43.36 -30.95
C ASP A 16 13.10 -42.31 -29.95
N TRP A 17 14.40 -42.22 -29.66
CA TRP A 17 14.94 -41.14 -28.81
C TRP A 17 14.84 -39.77 -29.49
N LYS A 18 15.12 -39.68 -30.80
CA LYS A 18 15.00 -38.43 -31.55
C LYS A 18 13.55 -37.98 -31.67
N VAL A 19 12.62 -38.92 -31.83
CA VAL A 19 11.18 -38.64 -31.83
C VAL A 19 10.68 -38.26 -30.44
N ALA A 20 11.18 -38.88 -29.37
CA ALA A 20 10.85 -38.54 -27.99
C ALA A 20 11.40 -37.17 -27.58
N VAL A 21 12.63 -36.82 -27.99
CA VAL A 21 13.21 -35.50 -27.79
C VAL A 21 12.54 -34.46 -28.67
N ALA A 22 12.20 -34.78 -29.92
CA ALA A 22 11.41 -33.88 -30.77
C ALA A 22 9.97 -33.70 -30.23
N LYS A 23 9.36 -34.72 -29.62
CA LYS A 23 8.08 -34.61 -28.89
C LYS A 23 8.25 -33.81 -27.60
N ALA A 24 9.32 -33.97 -26.84
CA ALA A 24 9.59 -33.19 -25.65
C ALA A 24 9.85 -31.71 -25.99
N LEU A 25 10.57 -31.46 -27.09
CA LEU A 25 10.79 -30.13 -27.66
C LEU A 25 9.51 -29.54 -28.28
N ALA A 26 8.65 -30.36 -28.89
CA ALA A 26 7.36 -29.93 -29.44
C ALA A 26 6.30 -29.70 -28.35
N VAL A 27 6.35 -30.45 -27.24
CA VAL A 27 5.57 -30.17 -26.02
C VAL A 27 6.12 -28.92 -25.33
N GLY A 28 7.43 -28.69 -25.39
CA GLY A 28 8.06 -27.41 -25.00
C GLY A 28 7.77 -26.23 -25.93
N ALA A 29 7.29 -26.48 -27.16
CA ALA A 29 6.95 -25.45 -28.16
C ALA A 29 5.44 -25.11 -28.22
N ALA A 30 4.64 -25.67 -27.31
CA ALA A 30 3.20 -25.45 -27.25
C ALA A 30 2.75 -24.59 -26.04
N TRP A 31 3.67 -23.85 -25.42
CA TRP A 31 3.29 -22.68 -24.66
C TRP A 31 2.88 -21.64 -25.69
N ARG A 32 1.58 -21.55 -26.02
CA ARG A 32 1.05 -20.24 -26.40
C ARG A 32 1.52 -19.31 -25.29
N GLN A 33 2.44 -18.38 -25.58
CA GLN A 33 2.79 -17.32 -24.65
C GLN A 33 1.45 -16.72 -24.23
N VAL A 34 1.02 -17.02 -23.01
CA VAL A 34 -0.21 -16.45 -22.47
C VAL A 34 0.18 -15.02 -22.17
N THR A 35 -0.12 -14.14 -23.12
CA THR A 35 -0.03 -12.71 -22.90
C THR A 35 -1.20 -12.29 -22.03
N MET A 36 -0.90 -11.39 -21.13
CA MET A 36 -1.81 -10.86 -20.13
C MET A 36 -1.70 -9.35 -20.14
N LYS A 37 -2.73 -8.66 -19.69
CA LYS A 37 -2.75 -7.19 -19.73
C LYS A 37 -2.44 -6.60 -18.37
N GLY A 38 -1.50 -5.66 -18.32
CA GLY A 38 -1.23 -4.83 -17.17
C GLY A 38 -1.68 -3.39 -17.42
N LEU A 39 -2.21 -2.72 -16.40
CA LEU A 39 -2.53 -1.30 -16.49
C LEU A 39 -1.31 -0.46 -16.14
N TYR A 40 -0.96 0.45 -17.03
CA TYR A 40 0.10 1.43 -16.85
C TYR A 40 -0.46 2.84 -17.02
N PHE A 41 0.25 3.83 -16.50
CA PHE A 41 -0.03 5.23 -16.78
C PHE A 41 1.19 5.91 -17.40
N GLN A 42 0.91 6.91 -18.23
CA GLN A 42 1.91 7.81 -18.80
C GLN A 42 1.52 9.24 -18.44
N GLN A 43 2.53 10.08 -18.20
CA GLN A 43 2.31 11.51 -18.01
C GLN A 43 2.71 12.26 -19.28
N SER A 44 1.79 13.06 -19.80
CA SER A 44 2.05 13.92 -20.94
C SER A 44 3.06 15.01 -20.57
N SER A 45 4.13 15.14 -21.36
CA SER A 45 5.17 16.15 -21.17
C SER A 45 4.69 17.59 -21.42
N THR A 46 3.54 17.77 -22.10
CA THR A 46 3.05 19.09 -22.53
C THR A 46 2.06 19.73 -21.57
N ASN A 47 1.19 18.93 -20.94
CA ASN A 47 0.12 19.43 -20.06
C ASN A 47 0.07 18.72 -18.68
N GLY A 48 0.96 17.75 -18.42
CA GLY A 48 1.00 17.01 -17.16
C GLY A 48 -0.16 16.04 -16.95
N GLU A 49 -1.03 15.87 -17.95
CA GLU A 49 -2.20 14.98 -17.91
C GLU A 49 -1.77 13.52 -17.85
N ILE A 50 -2.45 12.74 -17.01
CA ILE A 50 -2.20 11.31 -16.84
C ILE A 50 -3.15 10.53 -17.75
N THR A 51 -2.58 9.68 -18.60
CA THR A 51 -3.35 8.74 -19.42
C THR A 51 -3.07 7.31 -18.97
N PHE A 52 -4.11 6.47 -18.99
CA PHE A 52 -4.03 5.06 -18.62
C PHE A 52 -4.07 4.18 -19.86
N VAL A 53 -3.16 3.22 -19.94
CA VAL A 53 -3.02 2.31 -21.09
C VAL A 53 -2.85 0.87 -20.62
N PHE A 54 -3.49 -0.07 -21.31
CA PHE A 54 -3.22 -1.49 -21.12
C PHE A 54 -2.05 -1.90 -22.02
N GLN A 55 -1.04 -2.53 -21.43
CA GLN A 55 0.06 -3.15 -22.17
C GLN A 55 -0.01 -4.66 -22.07
N GLU A 56 0.33 -5.32 -23.17
CA GLU A 56 0.52 -6.77 -23.16
C GLU A 56 1.82 -7.11 -22.46
N LYS A 57 1.77 -8.17 -21.68
CA LYS A 57 2.87 -8.66 -20.87
C LYS A 57 2.92 -10.17 -20.95
N GLU A 58 4.14 -10.69 -21.03
CA GLU A 58 4.36 -12.13 -21.06
C GLU A 58 4.25 -12.74 -19.65
N ASN A 59 3.51 -13.83 -19.53
CA ASN A 59 3.42 -14.61 -18.30
C ASN A 59 4.59 -15.61 -18.17
N LEU A 60 5.81 -15.08 -18.02
CA LEU A 60 7.03 -15.88 -17.93
C LEU A 60 7.13 -16.64 -16.60
N PRO A 61 7.82 -17.80 -16.56
CA PRO A 61 8.19 -18.45 -15.30
C PRO A 61 9.13 -17.57 -14.48
N ILE A 62 9.26 -17.84 -13.17
CA ILE A 62 10.22 -17.10 -12.34
C ILE A 62 11.62 -17.51 -12.73
N THR A 63 12.47 -16.51 -12.97
CA THR A 63 13.90 -16.71 -13.23
C THR A 63 14.77 -16.11 -12.13
N GLU A 64 14.19 -15.24 -11.31
CA GLU A 64 14.84 -14.47 -10.27
C GLU A 64 14.76 -15.20 -8.92
N ASP A 65 15.91 -15.41 -8.27
CA ASP A 65 16.02 -16.32 -7.12
C ASP A 65 15.12 -15.99 -5.91
N ASN A 66 14.89 -14.70 -5.62
CA ASN A 66 14.13 -14.26 -4.43
C ASN A 66 12.71 -13.75 -4.77
N PHE A 67 12.23 -14.02 -5.98
CA PHE A 67 10.94 -13.52 -6.44
C PHE A 67 9.84 -14.54 -6.29
N VAL A 68 8.64 -14.03 -6.07
CA VAL A 68 7.40 -14.78 -5.95
C VAL A 68 6.50 -14.39 -7.12
N LYS A 69 5.95 -15.38 -7.81
CA LYS A 69 4.96 -15.19 -8.87
C LYS A 69 3.59 -15.31 -8.24
N LEU A 70 2.86 -14.21 -8.27
CA LEU A 70 1.60 -14.05 -7.57
C LEU A 70 0.46 -13.98 -8.56
N GLN A 71 -0.56 -14.82 -8.41
CA GLN A 71 -1.86 -14.58 -9.04
C GLN A 71 -2.60 -13.52 -8.24
N VAL A 72 -2.83 -12.35 -8.82
CA VAL A 72 -3.52 -11.27 -8.14
C VAL A 72 -5.02 -11.57 -8.09
N LYS A 73 -5.60 -11.53 -6.89
CA LYS A 73 -7.04 -11.67 -6.65
C LYS A 73 -7.72 -10.33 -6.43
N ALA A 74 -7.01 -9.39 -5.83
CA ALA A 74 -7.45 -8.01 -5.65
C ALA A 74 -6.25 -7.06 -5.68
N CYS A 75 -6.50 -5.84 -6.16
CA CYS A 75 -5.56 -4.73 -6.08
C CYS A 75 -6.32 -3.48 -5.64
N ALA A 76 -5.77 -2.71 -4.70
CA ALA A 76 -6.35 -1.42 -4.33
C ALA A 76 -5.94 -0.33 -5.34
N LEU A 77 -6.71 0.75 -5.34
CA LEU A 77 -6.43 1.94 -6.14
C LEU A 77 -5.97 3.06 -5.23
N SER A 78 -4.68 3.40 -5.36
CA SER A 78 -4.03 4.52 -4.70
C SER A 78 -3.93 5.73 -5.62
N GLN A 79 -3.96 6.94 -5.06
CA GLN A 79 -3.61 8.14 -5.83
C GLN A 79 -2.15 8.03 -6.32
N ILE A 80 -1.93 8.38 -7.58
CA ILE A 80 -0.60 8.45 -8.18
C ILE A 80 0.05 9.76 -7.75
N ASN A 81 1.20 9.68 -7.09
CA ASN A 81 1.97 10.84 -6.67
C ASN A 81 3.06 11.15 -7.72
N THR A 82 2.69 11.90 -8.77
CA THR A 82 3.62 12.29 -9.85
C THR A 82 4.74 13.20 -9.35
N LYS A 83 4.49 14.02 -8.34
CA LYS A 83 5.51 14.86 -7.70
C LYS A 83 6.61 13.99 -7.08
N LEU A 84 6.23 12.96 -6.32
CA LEU A 84 7.18 12.02 -5.72
C LEU A 84 8.01 11.29 -6.78
N LEU A 85 7.37 10.83 -7.86
CA LEU A 85 8.09 10.16 -8.96
C LEU A 85 9.13 11.08 -9.61
N ALA A 86 8.79 12.36 -9.81
CA ALA A 86 9.71 13.37 -10.33
C ALA A 86 10.86 13.67 -9.35
N GLU A 87 10.58 13.79 -8.05
CA GLU A 87 11.59 14.00 -7.00
C GLU A 87 12.58 12.82 -6.90
N MET A 88 12.08 11.60 -7.07
CA MET A 88 12.89 10.38 -7.12
C MET A 88 13.64 10.20 -8.44
N LYS A 89 13.49 11.12 -9.40
CA LYS A 89 14.12 11.08 -10.73
C LYS A 89 13.85 9.76 -11.46
N MET A 90 12.63 9.25 -11.30
CA MET A 90 12.22 8.05 -12.02
C MET A 90 11.83 8.42 -13.44
N GLU A 91 12.63 7.98 -14.41
CA GLU A 91 12.40 8.21 -15.83
C GLU A 91 11.89 6.91 -16.46
N LYS A 92 10.57 6.80 -16.62
CA LYS A 92 9.90 5.72 -17.35
C LYS A 92 8.86 6.31 -18.28
N ASP A 93 8.75 5.74 -19.48
CA ASP A 93 7.66 6.09 -20.41
C ASP A 93 6.30 5.67 -19.86
N PHE A 94 6.28 4.57 -19.12
CA PHE A 94 5.09 3.97 -18.54
C PHE A 94 5.36 3.50 -17.11
N PHE A 95 4.49 3.90 -16.20
CA PHE A 95 4.54 3.52 -14.80
C PHE A 95 3.45 2.50 -14.48
N PRO A 96 3.76 1.42 -13.76
CA PRO A 96 2.75 0.44 -13.41
C PRO A 96 1.71 1.01 -12.44
N VAL A 97 0.44 0.64 -12.62
CA VAL A 97 -0.68 1.10 -11.78
C VAL A 97 -1.07 0.02 -10.77
N GLY A 98 -1.35 0.47 -9.55
CA GLY A 98 -1.76 -0.39 -8.45
C GLY A 98 -0.55 -1.01 -7.75
N ARG A 99 -0.46 -0.84 -6.44
CA ARG A 99 0.68 -1.30 -5.64
C ARG A 99 0.25 -2.21 -4.51
N GLU A 100 -0.94 -2.02 -3.96
CA GLU A 100 -1.43 -2.85 -2.88
C GLU A 100 -2.16 -4.06 -3.46
N VAL A 101 -1.58 -5.24 -3.32
CA VAL A 101 -2.04 -6.47 -3.97
C VAL A 101 -2.32 -7.55 -2.93
N ALA A 102 -3.33 -8.36 -3.19
CA ALA A 102 -3.59 -9.59 -2.45
C ALA A 102 -3.85 -10.73 -3.45
N GLY A 103 -3.28 -11.91 -3.19
CA GLY A 103 -3.30 -12.99 -4.14
C GLY A 103 -2.78 -14.33 -3.62
N ILE A 104 -2.62 -15.27 -4.56
CA ILE A 104 -2.15 -16.63 -4.28
C ILE A 104 -0.80 -16.86 -4.97
N VAL A 105 0.17 -17.38 -4.23
CA VAL A 105 1.48 -17.74 -4.78
C VAL A 105 1.33 -18.87 -5.79
N LEU A 106 1.78 -18.65 -7.03
CA LEU A 106 1.79 -19.65 -8.08
C LEU A 106 3.11 -20.41 -8.14
N ASP A 107 4.21 -19.70 -7.93
CA ASP A 107 5.58 -20.21 -8.05
C ASP A 107 6.53 -19.34 -7.24
N VAL A 108 7.73 -19.87 -6.93
CA VAL A 108 8.75 -19.17 -6.14
C VAL A 108 10.15 -19.41 -6.71
N GLY A 109 11.00 -18.39 -6.61
CA GLY A 109 12.42 -18.49 -6.97
C GLY A 109 13.19 -19.41 -6.02
N THR A 110 14.38 -19.84 -6.44
CA THR A 110 15.16 -20.88 -5.75
C THR A 110 15.66 -20.52 -4.35
N LYS A 111 15.69 -19.23 -4.00
CA LYS A 111 16.15 -18.71 -2.71
C LYS A 111 15.02 -18.12 -1.87
N VAL A 112 13.78 -18.12 -2.36
CA VAL A 112 12.61 -17.74 -1.55
C VAL A 112 12.51 -18.68 -0.36
N SER A 113 12.30 -18.09 0.82
CA SER A 113 12.27 -18.82 2.08
C SER A 113 11.02 -18.59 2.91
N PHE A 114 10.28 -17.50 2.64
CA PHE A 114 9.07 -17.16 3.41
C PHE A 114 7.78 -17.76 2.85
N PHE A 115 7.77 -18.19 1.59
CA PHE A 115 6.55 -18.58 0.89
C PHE A 115 6.75 -19.83 0.04
N GLN A 116 5.63 -20.50 -0.22
CA GLN A 116 5.52 -21.63 -1.14
C GLN A 116 4.26 -21.48 -2.02
N PRO A 117 4.16 -22.23 -3.13
CA PRO A 117 2.93 -22.29 -3.92
C PRO A 117 1.69 -22.55 -3.06
N ASP A 118 0.57 -21.96 -3.48
CA ASP A 118 -0.74 -21.96 -2.81
C ASP A 118 -0.85 -21.09 -1.54
N ASP A 119 0.22 -20.44 -1.08
CA ASP A 119 0.13 -19.48 0.02
C ASP A 119 -0.73 -18.26 -0.37
N GLU A 120 -1.62 -17.85 0.55
CA GLU A 120 -2.35 -16.59 0.44
C GLU A 120 -1.53 -15.44 1.00
N VAL A 121 -1.27 -14.42 0.18
CA VAL A 121 -0.40 -13.30 0.55
C VAL A 121 -1.01 -11.95 0.21
N VAL A 122 -0.52 -10.91 0.89
CA VAL A 122 -0.84 -9.51 0.67
C VAL A 122 0.45 -8.68 0.74
N GLY A 123 0.55 -7.60 -0.02
CA GLY A 123 1.74 -6.77 -0.01
C GLY A 123 1.58 -5.43 -0.71
N ILE A 124 2.65 -4.65 -0.66
CA ILE A 124 2.76 -3.34 -1.31
C ILE A 124 3.96 -3.40 -2.24
N LEU A 125 3.72 -3.33 -3.54
CA LEU A 125 4.78 -3.32 -4.54
C LEU A 125 5.67 -2.08 -4.35
N PRO A 126 7.00 -2.20 -4.54
CA PRO A 126 7.87 -1.05 -4.43
C PRO A 126 7.62 -0.05 -5.57
N LEU A 127 8.05 1.20 -5.39
CA LEU A 127 7.81 2.26 -6.37
C LEU A 127 8.46 1.96 -7.73
N ASP A 128 9.62 1.29 -7.70
CA ASP A 128 10.40 0.88 -8.87
C ASP A 128 9.96 -0.45 -9.47
N SER A 129 8.85 -1.05 -9.00
CA SER A 129 8.26 -2.23 -9.62
C SER A 129 8.09 -2.02 -11.13
N GLU A 130 8.33 -3.07 -11.92
CA GLU A 130 7.99 -3.10 -13.36
C GLU A 130 6.60 -3.70 -13.60
N ASP A 131 6.11 -4.46 -12.63
CA ASP A 131 4.87 -5.20 -12.69
C ASP A 131 3.74 -4.37 -12.07
N PRO A 132 2.62 -4.12 -12.78
CA PRO A 132 1.47 -3.40 -12.22
C PRO A 132 0.65 -4.33 -11.35
N GLY A 133 0.22 -3.86 -10.17
CA GLY A 133 -0.70 -4.62 -9.33
C GLY A 133 -2.05 -4.84 -10.00
N LEU A 134 -2.47 -3.96 -10.91
CA LEU A 134 -3.60 -4.17 -11.81
C LEU A 134 -3.20 -5.05 -13.00
N CYS A 135 -2.93 -6.31 -12.69
CA CYS A 135 -2.55 -7.35 -13.63
C CYS A 135 -2.95 -8.71 -13.07
N GLU A 136 -3.21 -9.70 -13.92
CA GLU A 136 -3.67 -11.03 -13.47
C GLU A 136 -2.58 -11.78 -12.67
N VAL A 137 -1.32 -11.52 -13.01
CA VAL A 137 -0.12 -12.16 -12.46
C VAL A 137 1.01 -11.14 -12.36
N ILE A 138 1.73 -11.15 -11.26
CA ILE A 138 2.90 -10.29 -11.05
C ILE A 138 4.05 -11.08 -10.47
N ARG A 139 5.24 -10.51 -10.56
CA ARG A 139 6.44 -10.96 -9.87
C ARG A 139 6.83 -9.89 -8.86
N VAL A 140 7.13 -10.33 -7.66
CA VAL A 140 7.50 -9.44 -6.56
C VAL A 140 8.51 -10.14 -5.66
N HIS A 141 9.49 -9.39 -5.16
CA HIS A 141 10.45 -9.92 -4.19
C HIS A 141 9.73 -10.31 -2.88
N GLU A 142 10.10 -11.46 -2.29
CA GLU A 142 9.38 -12.02 -1.13
C GLU A 142 9.22 -11.02 0.04
N HIS A 143 10.21 -10.16 0.29
CA HIS A 143 10.17 -9.12 1.33
C HIS A 143 9.05 -8.09 1.23
N TYR A 144 8.38 -7.94 0.09
CA TYR A 144 7.24 -7.02 -0.06
C TYR A 144 5.89 -7.69 0.21
N LEU A 145 5.90 -8.98 0.55
CA LEU A 145 4.71 -9.78 0.83
C LEU A 145 4.70 -10.22 2.30
N VAL A 146 3.49 -10.43 2.81
CA VAL A 146 3.21 -11.12 4.07
C VAL A 146 2.03 -12.06 3.88
N HIS A 147 1.88 -13.05 4.74
CA HIS A 147 0.69 -13.91 4.71
C HIS A 147 -0.58 -13.09 4.95
N LYS A 148 -1.57 -13.33 4.10
CA LYS A 148 -2.89 -12.76 4.23
C LYS A 148 -3.60 -13.43 5.42
N PRO A 149 -4.23 -12.66 6.33
CA PRO A 149 -5.06 -13.26 7.37
C PRO A 149 -6.21 -14.09 6.78
N GLU A 150 -6.42 -15.31 7.28
CA GLU A 150 -7.41 -16.26 6.75
C GLU A 150 -8.84 -15.69 6.68
N LYS A 151 -9.23 -14.90 7.69
CA LYS A 151 -10.59 -14.37 7.84
C LYS A 151 -10.86 -13.07 7.10
N VAL A 152 -9.84 -12.49 6.46
CA VAL A 152 -9.95 -11.23 5.73
C VAL A 152 -10.13 -11.56 4.26
N THR A 153 -11.04 -10.88 3.56
CA THR A 153 -11.22 -11.08 2.11
C THR A 153 -10.05 -10.50 1.32
N TRP A 154 -9.91 -10.90 0.05
CA TRP A 154 -8.88 -10.35 -0.84
C TRP A 154 -8.95 -8.83 -0.96
N THR A 155 -10.17 -8.30 -1.13
CA THR A 155 -10.42 -6.86 -1.29
C THR A 155 -10.14 -6.08 -0.01
N GLU A 156 -10.50 -6.62 1.15
CA GLU A 156 -10.18 -6.00 2.45
C GLU A 156 -8.68 -6.01 2.70
N ALA A 157 -7.98 -7.10 2.40
CA ALA A 157 -6.53 -7.21 2.57
C ALA A 157 -5.79 -6.19 1.70
N ALA A 158 -6.07 -6.16 0.39
CA ALA A 158 -5.47 -5.21 -0.53
C ALA A 158 -5.84 -3.75 -0.16
N GLY A 159 -7.09 -3.49 0.21
CA GLY A 159 -7.56 -2.15 0.58
C GLY A 159 -6.96 -1.62 1.89
N ALA A 160 -6.66 -2.50 2.85
CA ALA A 160 -6.20 -2.08 4.17
C ALA A 160 -4.68 -2.03 4.33
N ILE A 161 -3.90 -2.81 3.56
CA ILE A 161 -2.48 -3.03 3.86
C ILE A 161 -1.65 -1.74 3.90
N ARG A 162 -1.82 -0.84 2.93
CA ARG A 162 -1.07 0.42 2.90
C ARG A 162 -1.38 1.30 4.11
N ASP A 163 -2.65 1.57 4.33
CA ASP A 163 -3.07 2.47 5.40
C ASP A 163 -2.87 1.83 6.79
N GLY A 164 -2.89 0.50 6.89
CA GLY A 164 -2.51 -0.27 8.07
C GLY A 164 -1.02 -0.17 8.40
N VAL A 165 -0.12 -0.35 7.42
CA VAL A 165 1.32 -0.17 7.62
C VAL A 165 1.64 1.27 8.01
N ARG A 166 1.00 2.26 7.37
CA ARG A 166 1.15 3.68 7.71
C ARG A 166 0.69 3.98 9.14
N ALA A 167 -0.50 3.53 9.51
CA ALA A 167 -1.06 3.76 10.84
C ALA A 167 -0.22 3.08 11.93
N TYR A 168 0.21 1.82 11.68
CA TYR A 168 1.10 1.11 12.59
C TYR A 168 2.44 1.85 12.74
N THR A 169 3.02 2.35 11.65
CA THR A 169 4.28 3.10 11.68
C THR A 169 4.15 4.40 12.48
N ALA A 170 3.09 5.17 12.23
CA ALA A 170 2.81 6.41 12.93
C ALA A 170 2.64 6.20 14.45
N LEU A 171 1.87 5.19 14.83
CA LEU A 171 1.54 4.92 16.24
C LEU A 171 2.67 4.19 16.97
N HIS A 172 3.34 3.23 16.33
CA HIS A 172 4.31 2.37 17.01
C HIS A 172 5.73 2.89 16.91
N TYR A 173 6.19 3.22 15.70
CA TYR A 173 7.58 3.57 15.44
C TYR A 173 7.86 5.07 15.60
N LEU A 174 6.93 5.93 15.20
CA LEU A 174 7.15 7.39 15.21
C LEU A 174 6.75 8.05 16.53
N SER A 175 5.58 7.71 17.07
CA SER A 175 5.04 8.34 18.29
C SER A 175 5.27 7.53 19.57
N HIS A 176 5.74 6.29 19.44
CA HIS A 176 5.89 5.34 20.56
C HIS A 176 4.64 5.34 21.46
N LEU A 177 3.47 5.10 20.86
CA LEU A 177 2.21 5.05 21.57
C LEU A 177 2.26 3.97 22.67
N SER A 178 1.86 4.38 23.88
CA SER A 178 1.73 3.54 25.07
C SER A 178 0.33 3.69 25.66
N PRO A 179 -0.16 2.70 26.43
CA PRO A 179 -1.44 2.81 27.13
C PRO A 179 -1.53 4.08 27.98
N GLY A 180 -2.72 4.67 28.05
CA GLY A 180 -2.99 5.89 28.82
C GLY A 180 -2.64 7.20 28.11
N LYS A 181 -1.84 7.18 27.03
CA LYS A 181 -1.61 8.38 26.20
C LYS A 181 -2.89 8.80 25.46
N SER A 182 -3.01 10.10 25.23
CA SER A 182 -4.03 10.73 24.41
C SER A 182 -3.52 10.93 22.98
N VAL A 183 -4.37 10.68 21.99
CA VAL A 183 -4.04 10.86 20.58
C VAL A 183 -5.16 11.59 19.85
N LEU A 184 -4.80 12.65 19.14
CA LEU A 184 -5.65 13.30 18.15
C LEU A 184 -5.40 12.68 16.78
N ILE A 185 -6.42 12.06 16.20
CA ILE A 185 -6.41 11.51 14.85
C ILE A 185 -7.28 12.39 13.98
N MET A 186 -6.66 13.17 13.10
CA MET A 186 -7.40 13.99 12.15
C MET A 186 -7.94 13.15 11.00
N ASP A 187 -9.09 13.57 10.44
CA ASP A 187 -9.78 12.88 9.35
C ASP A 187 -10.09 11.40 9.70
N GLY A 188 -10.73 11.19 10.85
CA GLY A 188 -10.89 9.85 11.41
C GLY A 188 -11.69 8.89 10.55
N ALA A 189 -12.62 9.39 9.72
CA ALA A 189 -13.44 8.57 8.84
C ALA A 189 -12.71 8.12 7.57
N SER A 190 -11.49 8.61 7.33
CA SER A 190 -10.65 8.15 6.22
C SER A 190 -10.18 6.69 6.38
N ALA A 191 -9.70 6.10 5.29
CA ALA A 191 -9.12 4.74 5.31
C ALA A 191 -7.97 4.62 6.34
N PHE A 192 -7.12 5.65 6.42
CA PHE A 192 -6.07 5.73 7.43
C PHE A 192 -6.64 5.97 8.83
N GLY A 193 -7.53 6.94 8.99
CA GLY A 193 -8.09 7.33 10.29
C GLY A 193 -8.81 6.19 10.98
N THR A 194 -9.65 5.45 10.26
CA THR A 194 -10.43 4.33 10.83
C THR A 194 -9.55 3.20 11.33
N ILE A 195 -8.43 2.91 10.64
CA ILE A 195 -7.46 1.91 11.08
C ILE A 195 -6.64 2.45 12.27
N ALA A 196 -6.19 3.70 12.20
CA ALA A 196 -5.41 4.34 13.27
C ALA A 196 -6.20 4.42 14.58
N ILE A 197 -7.49 4.77 14.53
CA ILE A 197 -8.38 4.79 15.71
C ILE A 197 -8.45 3.41 16.36
N GLN A 198 -8.67 2.36 15.57
CA GLN A 198 -8.76 1.00 16.07
C GLN A 198 -7.44 0.53 16.70
N LEU A 199 -6.30 0.81 16.06
CA LEU A 199 -4.98 0.47 16.57
C LEU A 199 -4.66 1.24 17.86
N ALA A 200 -4.96 2.54 17.91
CA ALA A 200 -4.73 3.37 19.08
C ALA A 200 -5.59 2.93 20.27
N HIS A 201 -6.88 2.70 20.03
CA HIS A 201 -7.79 2.17 21.04
C HIS A 201 -7.34 0.79 21.55
N HIS A 202 -6.93 -0.10 20.64
CA HIS A 202 -6.40 -1.42 21.01
C HIS A 202 -5.14 -1.35 21.88
N ARG A 203 -4.32 -0.30 21.71
CA ARG A 203 -3.15 -0.01 22.55
C ARG A 203 -3.49 0.72 23.86
N GLY A 204 -4.77 0.93 24.17
CA GLY A 204 -5.22 1.57 25.40
C GLY A 204 -5.06 3.08 25.42
N ALA A 205 -5.02 3.73 24.26
CA ALA A 205 -4.95 5.18 24.14
C ALA A 205 -6.33 5.83 24.29
N LYS A 206 -6.37 7.07 24.79
CA LYS A 206 -7.54 7.95 24.72
C LYS A 206 -7.60 8.60 23.34
N VAL A 207 -8.52 8.17 22.49
CA VAL A 207 -8.62 8.66 21.10
C VAL A 207 -9.57 9.84 20.99
N ILE A 208 -9.09 10.93 20.40
CA ILE A 208 -9.88 12.08 19.95
C ILE A 208 -9.77 12.11 18.43
N SER A 209 -10.87 12.40 17.73
CA SER A 209 -10.87 12.39 16.27
C SER A 209 -11.61 13.57 15.68
N THR A 210 -11.20 14.06 14.50
CA THR A 210 -12.02 15.01 13.71
C THR A 210 -12.87 14.28 12.68
N ALA A 211 -13.98 14.92 12.28
CA ALA A 211 -14.87 14.51 11.19
C ALA A 211 -15.21 15.72 10.31
N TYR A 212 -15.17 15.55 8.98
CA TYR A 212 -15.36 16.65 8.01
C TYR A 212 -16.79 16.72 7.45
N SER A 213 -17.65 15.77 7.82
CA SER A 213 -19.06 15.73 7.43
C SER A 213 -19.90 14.97 8.46
N LEU A 214 -21.22 15.10 8.35
CA LEU A 214 -22.15 14.30 9.16
C LEU A 214 -22.00 12.80 8.87
N GLU A 215 -21.72 12.43 7.62
CA GLU A 215 -21.50 11.03 7.23
C GLU A 215 -20.23 10.47 7.89
N ASP A 216 -19.15 11.25 7.91
CA ASP A 216 -17.91 10.89 8.60
C ASP A 216 -18.15 10.66 10.09
N LYS A 217 -18.88 11.57 10.73
CA LYS A 217 -19.23 11.46 12.15
C LYS A 217 -20.05 10.19 12.40
N GLN A 218 -21.06 9.92 11.59
CA GLN A 218 -21.87 8.70 11.71
C GLN A 218 -21.06 7.43 11.43
N CYS A 219 -20.06 7.48 10.56
CA CYS A 219 -19.13 6.38 10.31
C CYS A 219 -18.31 6.08 11.58
N LEU A 220 -17.74 7.13 12.20
CA LEU A 220 -16.96 7.02 13.42
C LEU A 220 -17.78 6.50 14.60
N GLU A 221 -19.03 6.95 14.75
CA GLU A 221 -19.96 6.48 15.80
C GLU A 221 -20.32 4.99 15.67
N ARG A 222 -20.21 4.41 14.47
CA ARG A 222 -20.42 2.97 14.22
C ARG A 222 -19.21 2.10 14.54
N LEU A 223 -18.03 2.70 14.76
CA LEU A 223 -16.85 1.95 15.15
C LEU A 223 -17.05 1.35 16.55
N ARG A 224 -16.68 0.07 16.72
CA ARG A 224 -16.71 -0.57 18.05
C ARG A 224 -15.66 -0.02 19.02
N SER A 225 -14.65 0.68 18.49
CA SER A 225 -13.58 1.27 19.29
C SER A 225 -14.10 2.51 20.01
N SER A 226 -13.78 2.64 21.30
CA SER A 226 -14.15 3.83 22.05
C SER A 226 -13.35 5.04 21.55
N ILE A 227 -14.06 6.04 21.05
CA ILE A 227 -13.53 7.37 20.75
C ILE A 227 -14.02 8.28 21.87
N ALA A 228 -13.10 8.96 22.56
CA ALA A 228 -13.45 9.86 23.67
C ALA A 228 -14.25 11.07 23.18
N ARG A 229 -13.85 11.64 22.03
CA ARG A 229 -14.54 12.77 21.40
C ARG A 229 -14.38 12.74 19.89
N VAL A 230 -15.49 12.94 19.17
CA VAL A 230 -15.51 13.22 17.73
C VAL A 230 -15.82 14.71 17.54
N ILE A 231 -14.84 15.45 17.00
CA ILE A 231 -14.90 16.88 16.75
C ILE A 231 -15.41 17.09 15.32
N ASP A 232 -16.63 17.59 15.17
CA ASP A 232 -17.20 17.93 13.88
C ASP A 232 -16.67 19.29 13.42
N VAL A 233 -15.79 19.28 12.42
CA VAL A 233 -15.18 20.49 11.85
C VAL A 233 -15.88 20.98 10.59
N SER A 234 -16.91 20.28 10.12
CA SER A 234 -17.57 20.51 8.81
C SER A 234 -18.12 21.93 8.62
N ASN A 235 -18.43 22.61 9.72
CA ASN A 235 -19.01 23.96 9.72
C ASN A 235 -18.00 25.08 10.00
N GLY A 236 -16.73 24.75 10.26
CA GLY A 236 -15.65 25.70 10.56
C GLY A 236 -15.83 26.52 11.85
N LYS A 237 -16.81 26.19 12.70
CA LYS A 237 -17.11 26.92 13.94
C LYS A 237 -16.43 26.33 15.17
N VAL A 238 -15.95 25.10 15.08
CA VAL A 238 -15.38 24.37 16.20
C VAL A 238 -13.87 24.45 16.14
N ASP A 239 -13.26 24.94 17.22
CA ASP A 239 -11.82 24.94 17.39
C ASP A 239 -11.35 23.55 17.86
N VAL A 240 -10.49 22.92 17.05
CA VAL A 240 -9.93 21.60 17.33
C VAL A 240 -9.02 21.63 18.56
N ALA A 241 -8.22 22.68 18.73
CA ALA A 241 -7.31 22.82 19.85
C ALA A 241 -8.08 22.99 21.16
N GLU A 242 -9.08 23.88 21.19
CA GLU A 242 -9.93 24.08 22.37
C GLU A 242 -10.65 22.78 22.74
N SER A 243 -11.26 22.10 21.77
CA SER A 243 -11.94 20.82 21.98
C SER A 243 -11.03 19.74 22.55
N CYS A 244 -9.76 19.70 22.12
CA CYS A 244 -8.77 18.77 22.65
C CYS A 244 -8.35 19.13 24.08
N LEU A 245 -8.13 20.42 24.35
CA LEU A 245 -7.80 20.90 25.69
C LEU A 245 -8.93 20.61 26.69
N GLU A 246 -10.18 20.86 26.32
CA GLU A 246 -11.34 20.50 27.14
C GLU A 246 -11.35 19.00 27.49
N GLU A 247 -11.17 18.15 26.48
CA GLU A 247 -11.22 16.70 26.63
C GLU A 247 -10.04 16.15 27.45
N THR A 248 -8.92 16.88 27.50
CA THR A 248 -7.69 16.48 28.21
C THR A 248 -7.49 17.23 29.52
N GLY A 249 -8.45 18.07 29.96
CA GLY A 249 -8.33 18.85 31.19
C GLY A 249 -7.25 19.93 31.12
N GLY A 250 -6.98 20.46 29.92
CA GLY A 250 -6.00 21.51 29.65
C GLY A 250 -4.56 21.02 29.46
N LEU A 251 -4.32 19.71 29.50
CA LEU A 251 -2.99 19.13 29.35
C LEU A 251 -2.51 19.07 27.90
N GLY A 252 -3.44 19.13 26.94
CA GLY A 252 -3.15 18.85 25.54
C GLY A 252 -3.09 17.36 25.26
N VAL A 253 -2.79 16.99 24.02
CA VAL A 253 -2.66 15.61 23.58
C VAL A 253 -1.19 15.18 23.49
N ASP A 254 -0.92 13.92 23.79
CA ASP A 254 0.44 13.36 23.70
C ASP A 254 0.86 13.14 22.24
N ILE A 255 -0.08 12.88 21.34
CA ILE A 255 0.21 12.52 19.95
C ILE A 255 -0.80 13.20 19.02
N VAL A 256 -0.33 13.78 17.93
CA VAL A 256 -1.15 14.29 16.83
C VAL A 256 -0.78 13.55 15.55
N LEU A 257 -1.76 12.89 14.93
CA LEU A 257 -1.67 12.39 13.56
C LEU A 257 -2.49 13.34 12.68
N ASP A 258 -1.81 14.18 11.89
CA ASP A 258 -2.52 15.14 11.04
C ASP A 258 -3.01 14.53 9.72
N ALA A 259 -3.94 15.26 9.10
CA ALA A 259 -4.44 15.01 7.76
C ALA A 259 -4.17 16.23 6.85
N GLY A 260 -3.07 16.93 7.11
CA GLY A 260 -2.77 18.26 6.57
C GLY A 260 -3.02 19.39 7.56
N VAL A 261 -2.27 20.47 7.42
CA VAL A 261 -2.38 21.68 8.24
C VAL A 261 -2.27 22.93 7.39
N ARG A 262 -2.88 24.02 7.85
CA ARG A 262 -2.72 25.31 7.18
C ARG A 262 -1.41 25.98 7.62
N LEU A 263 -0.64 26.41 6.62
CA LEU A 263 0.58 27.21 6.79
C LEU A 263 0.28 28.69 6.50
N TYR A 264 1.11 29.58 7.05
CA TYR A 264 1.03 31.01 6.74
C TYR A 264 1.57 31.26 5.33
N SER A 265 0.72 31.76 4.44
CA SER A 265 1.05 32.24 3.10
C SER A 265 0.67 33.71 3.02
N LYS A 266 1.52 34.55 2.40
CA LYS A 266 1.26 35.99 2.26
C LYS A 266 0.17 36.31 1.22
N ASP A 267 -0.25 35.32 0.40
CA ASP A 267 -1.04 35.55 -0.81
C ASP A 267 -2.28 34.63 -0.98
N ASP A 268 -2.81 33.97 0.06
CA ASP A 268 -3.87 32.95 -0.14
C ASP A 268 -5.31 33.51 -0.10
N GLU A 269 -6.01 33.46 -1.23
CA GLU A 269 -7.46 33.20 -1.23
C GLU A 269 -7.68 31.72 -0.86
N PRO A 270 -8.37 31.40 0.23
CA PRO A 270 -8.48 30.02 0.70
C PRO A 270 -9.47 29.21 -0.14
N ALA A 271 -8.99 28.12 -0.74
CA ALA A 271 -9.87 27.05 -1.19
C ALA A 271 -10.69 26.53 0.01
N ILE A 272 -12.00 26.26 -0.17
CA ILE A 272 -12.93 25.91 0.92
C ILE A 272 -12.41 24.78 1.83
N LYS A 273 -11.65 23.81 1.30
CA LYS A 273 -11.04 22.72 2.09
C LYS A 273 -9.93 23.17 3.06
N SER A 274 -9.16 24.23 2.75
CA SER A 274 -8.08 24.70 3.63
C SER A 274 -8.58 25.45 4.86
N GLN A 275 -9.84 25.92 4.84
CA GLN A 275 -10.48 26.55 6.00
C GLN A 275 -10.88 25.56 7.09
N LEU A 276 -11.02 24.27 6.74
CA LEU A 276 -11.40 23.21 7.68
C LEU A 276 -10.18 22.59 8.39
N LEU A 277 -8.96 22.98 8.01
CA LEU A 277 -7.72 22.52 8.62
C LEU A 277 -7.27 23.48 9.73
N PRO A 278 -6.82 22.98 10.88
CA PRO A 278 -6.22 23.80 11.91
C PRO A 278 -4.93 24.44 11.39
N HIS A 279 -4.60 25.61 11.94
CA HIS A 279 -3.32 26.22 11.69
C HIS A 279 -2.22 25.45 12.45
N LYS A 280 -0.98 25.45 11.95
CA LYS A 280 0.14 24.79 12.64
C LYS A 280 0.32 25.24 14.10
N HIS A 281 0.00 26.50 14.40
CA HIS A 281 0.11 27.04 15.76
C HIS A 281 -0.94 26.44 16.70
N ASP A 282 -2.10 26.08 16.19
CA ASP A 282 -3.16 25.42 16.97
C ASP A 282 -2.69 24.02 17.36
N ILE A 283 -2.08 23.29 16.42
CA ILE A 283 -1.46 21.99 16.67
C ILE A 283 -0.34 22.08 17.71
N ILE A 284 0.56 23.06 17.58
CA ILE A 284 1.65 23.25 18.56
C ILE A 284 1.08 23.58 19.96
N THR A 285 0.02 24.38 20.02
CA THR A 285 -0.61 24.80 21.29
C THR A 285 -1.30 23.64 21.99
N LEU A 286 -1.91 22.72 21.25
CA LEU A 286 -2.60 21.57 21.83
C LEU A 286 -1.69 20.38 22.17
N LEU A 287 -0.40 20.41 21.81
CA LEU A 287 0.54 19.35 22.17
C LEU A 287 0.89 19.42 23.66
N GLY A 288 0.74 18.30 24.35
CA GLY A 288 1.24 18.13 25.70
C GLY A 288 2.78 18.16 25.78
N VAL A 289 3.31 18.26 26.99
CA VAL A 289 4.76 18.27 27.23
C VAL A 289 5.38 16.96 26.72
N GLY A 290 6.32 17.07 25.79
CA GLY A 290 6.95 15.91 25.15
C GLY A 290 6.07 15.21 24.12
N GLY A 291 5.01 15.88 23.66
CA GLY A 291 4.11 15.35 22.65
C GLY A 291 4.77 15.17 21.28
N HIS A 292 4.21 14.27 20.49
CA HIS A 292 4.69 13.94 19.15
C HIS A 292 3.68 14.38 18.09
N TRP A 293 4.13 15.19 17.12
CA TRP A 293 3.33 15.55 15.96
C TRP A 293 3.86 14.84 14.71
N ILE A 294 3.02 13.97 14.15
CA ILE A 294 3.31 13.19 12.96
C ILE A 294 2.55 13.86 11.82
N THR A 295 3.31 14.43 10.88
CA THR A 295 2.79 15.30 9.84
C THR A 295 3.03 14.77 8.43
N ARG A 296 2.03 15.00 7.57
CA ARG A 296 2.17 14.81 6.11
C ARG A 296 2.83 16.01 5.42
N GLU A 297 3.01 17.13 6.11
CA GLU A 297 3.68 18.31 5.56
C GLU A 297 5.21 18.14 5.56
N GLU A 298 5.79 17.94 4.38
CA GLU A 298 7.24 17.77 4.17
C GLU A 298 8.05 18.89 4.82
N SER A 299 7.55 20.13 4.76
CA SER A 299 8.23 21.32 5.29
C SER A 299 8.22 21.41 6.82
N LEU A 300 7.36 20.63 7.49
CA LEU A 300 7.18 20.63 8.94
C LEU A 300 7.73 19.38 9.62
N GLN A 301 8.30 18.44 8.87
CA GLN A 301 9.02 17.30 9.43
C GLN A 301 10.34 17.78 10.04
N VAL A 302 10.30 18.23 11.30
CA VAL A 302 11.49 18.63 12.06
C VAL A 302 12.14 17.38 12.68
N LEU A 303 13.32 17.01 12.15
CA LEU A 303 14.28 16.03 12.71
C LEU A 303 13.85 14.55 12.80
N SER A 304 13.93 13.83 11.67
CA SER A 304 14.85 12.68 11.55
C SER A 304 15.08 12.40 10.06
N GLU A 305 16.34 12.22 9.65
CA GLU A 305 16.72 11.97 8.24
C GLU A 305 16.24 10.62 7.67
N THR A 306 15.34 9.90 8.34
CA THR A 306 15.08 8.49 8.01
C THR A 306 13.69 8.20 7.44
N ILE A 307 12.72 9.11 7.51
CA ILE A 307 11.32 8.79 7.13
C ILE A 307 10.70 9.93 6.33
N LYS A 308 11.34 10.34 5.22
CA LYS A 308 10.75 11.32 4.30
C LYS A 308 9.85 10.70 3.23
N HIS A 309 9.87 9.38 3.00
CA HIS A 309 9.37 8.81 1.73
C HIS A 309 8.39 7.64 1.84
N TYR A 310 7.71 7.46 2.98
CA TYR A 310 6.70 6.39 3.16
C TYR A 310 5.24 6.89 3.28
N CYS A 311 4.96 8.15 2.94
CA CYS A 311 3.61 8.71 2.97
C CYS A 311 3.04 9.01 1.60
#